data_AF-A0A9D7XQL0-F1
#
_entry.id   AF-A0A9D7XQL0-F1
#
_cell.length_a   1.000
_cell.length_b   1.000
_cell.length_c   1.000
_cell.angle_alpha   90.00
_cell.angle_beta   90.00
_cell.angle_gamma   90.00
#
_symmetry.space_group_name_H-M   'P 1'
#
loop_
_entity.id
_entity.type
_entity.pdbx_description
1 polymer ?
#
loop_
_entity_poly.entity_id
_entity_poly.type
_entity_poly.pdbx_seq_one_letter_code
_entity_poly.pdbx_strand_id
1 'polypeptide(L)'
;MTYEEKALEILRAMAHLAAEGKSLTIAEDWGFGSTTVIDQDGAHTHVGYDGYDDEQRGLEALVDGLHSLLVEKRGLSLAKPSNVELTGAARLYRAASSDRRERG
;
A
#
# COMPACT_ATOMS: atom_id res chain seq x y z
N MET A 1 2.32 11.97 18.89
CA MET A 1 2.09 10.53 18.73
C MET A 1 3.42 9.89 18.37
N THR A 2 3.80 8.84 19.06
CA THR A 2 5.05 8.10 18.77
C THR A 2 4.89 7.24 17.52
N TYR A 3 5.99 6.70 16.99
CA TYR A 3 5.92 5.79 15.84
C TYR A 3 5.27 4.46 16.21
N GLU A 4 5.40 4.00 17.45
CA GLU A 4 4.70 2.79 17.94
C GLU A 4 3.19 3.00 17.99
N GLU A 5 2.73 4.18 18.44
CA GLU A 5 1.31 4.53 18.44
C GLU A 5 0.77 4.59 17.00
N LYS A 6 1.51 5.24 16.08
CA LYS A 6 1.16 5.27 14.64
C LYS A 6 1.10 3.87 14.03
N ALA A 7 2.09 3.02 14.32
CA ALA A 7 2.14 1.65 13.83
C ALA A 7 0.91 0.84 14.29
N LEU A 8 0.50 1.00 15.55
CA LEU A 8 -0.72 0.37 16.05
C LEU A 8 -1.98 0.86 15.32
N GLU A 9 -2.09 2.17 15.05
CA GLU A 9 -3.22 2.71 14.29
C GLU A 9 -3.24 2.21 12.84
N ILE A 10 -2.07 2.08 12.20
CA ILE A 10 -1.94 1.48 10.86
C ILE A 10 -2.44 0.03 10.87
N LEU A 11 -1.98 -0.78 11.83
CA LEU A 11 -2.42 -2.18 11.95
C LEU A 11 -3.93 -2.29 12.18
N ARG A 12 -4.52 -1.40 12.97
CA ARG A 12 -5.97 -1.32 13.16
C ARG A 12 -6.69 -0.96 11.85
N ALA A 13 -6.19 0.02 11.11
CA ALA A 13 -6.75 0.40 9.82
C ALA A 13 -6.72 -0.76 8.81
N MET A 14 -5.60 -1.49 8.74
CA MET A 14 -5.47 -2.70 7.91
C MET A 14 -6.46 -3.80 8.33
N ALA A 15 -6.62 -4.04 9.64
CA ALA A 15 -7.58 -5.02 10.14
C ALA A 15 -9.03 -4.64 9.78
N HIS A 16 -9.39 -3.36 9.86
CA HIS A 16 -10.70 -2.88 9.42
C HIS A 16 -10.93 -3.07 7.92
N LEU A 17 -9.95 -2.74 7.08
CA LEU A 17 -10.05 -2.98 5.64
C LEU A 17 -10.25 -4.48 5.33
N ALA A 18 -9.50 -5.35 5.99
CA ALA A 18 -9.65 -6.80 5.83
C ALA A 18 -11.04 -7.27 6.29
N ALA A 19 -11.56 -6.77 7.40
CA ALA A 19 -12.91 -7.08 7.89
C ALA A 19 -14.02 -6.62 6.93
N GLU A 20 -13.77 -5.54 6.17
CA GLU A 20 -14.64 -5.05 5.09
C GLU A 20 -14.49 -5.83 3.77
N GLY A 21 -13.61 -6.85 3.72
CA GLY A 21 -13.34 -7.63 2.52
C GLY A 21 -12.47 -6.90 1.49
N LYS A 22 -11.81 -5.82 1.89
CA LYS A 22 -10.89 -5.05 1.04
C LYS A 22 -9.47 -5.59 1.11
N SER A 23 -8.68 -5.30 0.09
CA SER A 23 -7.27 -5.68 0.04
C SER A 23 -6.38 -4.49 -0.33
N LEU A 24 -5.14 -4.55 0.16
CA LEU A 24 -4.06 -3.64 -0.18
C LEU A 24 -2.82 -4.49 -0.51
N THR A 25 -2.07 -4.08 -1.52
CA THR A 25 -0.74 -4.63 -1.81
C THR A 25 0.31 -3.59 -1.47
N ILE A 26 1.32 -3.98 -0.72
CA ILE A 26 2.52 -3.18 -0.43
C ILE A 26 3.61 -3.74 -1.34
N ALA A 27 4.07 -2.95 -2.30
CA ALA A 27 5.12 -3.31 -3.25
C ALA A 27 6.39 -2.52 -2.97
N GLU A 28 7.54 -3.13 -3.26
CA GLU A 28 8.82 -2.42 -3.23
C GLU A 28 8.77 -1.20 -4.16
N ASP A 29 9.45 -0.13 -3.75
CA ASP A 29 9.56 1.10 -4.50
C ASP A 29 11.03 1.44 -4.77
N TRP A 30 11.67 2.28 -3.96
CA TRP A 30 13.07 2.71 -4.20
C TRP A 30 14.07 2.22 -3.14
N GLY A 31 13.63 1.48 -2.11
CA GLY A 31 14.50 0.97 -1.06
C GLY A 31 13.80 0.84 0.30
N PHE A 32 14.58 0.73 1.38
CA PHE A 32 14.07 0.57 2.72
C PHE A 32 13.55 1.91 3.27
N GLY A 33 12.22 2.06 3.28
CA GLY A 33 11.55 3.26 3.77
C GLY A 33 10.62 3.91 2.75
N SER A 34 10.58 3.39 1.51
CA SER A 34 9.60 3.75 0.50
C SER A 34 8.81 2.52 0.02
N THR A 35 7.54 2.70 -0.31
CA THR A 35 6.72 1.62 -0.88
C THR A 35 5.62 2.19 -1.76
N THR A 36 5.21 1.40 -2.76
CA THR A 36 3.97 1.63 -3.49
C THR A 36 2.84 0.87 -2.82
N VAL A 37 1.81 1.58 -2.38
CA VAL A 37 0.56 0.97 -1.88
C VAL A 37 -0.45 0.95 -3.01
N ILE A 38 -0.99 -0.24 -3.31
CA ILE A 38 -1.97 -0.48 -4.38
C ILE A 38 -3.26 -0.97 -3.74
N ASP A 39 -4.38 -0.35 -4.07
CA ASP A 39 -5.70 -0.79 -3.64
C ASP A 39 -6.27 -1.93 -4.50
N GLN A 40 -7.40 -2.47 -4.04
CA GLN A 40 -8.11 -3.56 -4.72
C GLN A 40 -8.56 -3.25 -6.14
N ASP A 41 -8.68 -1.96 -6.50
CA ASP A 41 -9.11 -1.50 -7.82
C ASP A 41 -7.89 -1.17 -8.72
N GLY A 42 -6.68 -1.38 -8.20
CA GLY A 42 -5.41 -1.15 -8.88
C GLY A 42 -4.94 0.30 -8.84
N ALA A 43 -5.60 1.17 -8.07
CA ALA A 43 -5.13 2.53 -7.86
C ALA A 43 -3.95 2.50 -6.89
N HIS A 44 -2.92 3.31 -7.15
CA HIS A 44 -1.69 3.24 -6.38
C HIS A 44 -1.18 4.61 -5.94
N THR A 45 -0.46 4.61 -4.82
CA THR A 45 0.18 5.76 -4.18
C THR A 45 1.55 5.36 -3.68
N HIS A 46 2.56 6.19 -3.94
CA HIS A 46 3.89 6.06 -3.34
C HIS A 46 3.89 6.68 -1.94
N VAL A 47 4.44 5.98 -0.95
CA VAL A 47 4.55 6.47 0.42
C VAL A 47 5.95 6.24 0.97
N GLY A 48 6.32 7.06 1.95
CA GLY A 48 7.62 7.01 2.58
C GLY A 48 8.70 7.77 1.79
N TYR A 49 9.96 7.53 2.16
CA TYR A 49 11.12 8.20 1.60
C TYR A 49 12.38 7.38 1.87
N ASP A 50 13.19 7.15 0.83
CA ASP A 50 14.40 6.33 0.89
C ASP A 50 15.71 7.13 0.80
N GLY A 51 15.65 8.46 0.79
CA GLY A 51 16.88 9.28 0.73
C GLY A 51 17.63 9.38 2.07
N TYR A 52 17.49 8.40 2.96
CA TYR A 52 18.20 8.35 4.24
C TYR A 52 19.22 7.22 4.24
N ASP A 53 20.45 7.51 4.63
CA ASP A 53 21.49 6.48 4.85
C ASP A 53 21.31 5.72 6.18
N ASP A 54 20.13 5.82 6.82
CA ASP A 54 19.80 5.27 8.13
C ASP A 54 18.48 4.51 8.08
N GLU A 55 18.54 3.22 8.41
CA GLU A 55 17.39 2.30 8.33
C GLU A 55 16.26 2.74 9.26
N GLN A 56 16.57 3.19 10.48
CA GLN A 56 15.55 3.64 11.44
C GLN A 56 14.77 4.85 10.89
N ARG A 57 15.45 5.83 10.31
CA ARG A 57 14.79 6.97 9.65
C ARG A 57 13.98 6.57 8.42
N GLY A 58 14.42 5.56 7.67
CA GLY A 58 13.64 4.96 6.58
C GLY A 58 12.35 4.33 7.10
N LEU A 59 12.42 3.55 8.18
CA LEU A 59 11.25 2.94 8.83
C LEU A 59 10.27 4.01 9.33
N GLU A 60 10.77 5.06 9.97
CA GLU A 60 9.97 6.17 10.47
C GLU A 60 9.23 6.91 9.34
N ALA A 61 9.90 7.15 8.21
CA ALA A 61 9.27 7.75 7.04
C ALA A 61 8.18 6.86 6.43
N LEU A 62 8.42 5.55 6.38
CA LEU A 62 7.41 4.58 5.95
C LEU A 62 6.19 4.59 6.87
N VAL A 63 6.40 4.58 8.19
CA VAL A 63 5.31 4.64 9.18
C VAL A 63 4.49 5.93 9.01
N ASP A 64 5.15 7.07 8.83
CA ASP A 64 4.46 8.34 8.60
C ASP A 64 3.65 8.32 7.30
N GLY A 65 4.23 7.83 6.21
CA GLY A 65 3.55 7.72 4.93
C GLY A 65 2.31 6.81 4.98
N LEU A 66 2.44 5.64 5.61
CA LEU A 66 1.32 4.71 5.80
C LEU A 66 0.25 5.27 6.72
N HIS A 67 0.64 5.97 7.79
CA HIS A 67 -0.31 6.59 8.72
C HIS A 67 -1.12 7.69 8.02
N SER A 68 -0.45 8.60 7.31
CA SER A 68 -1.12 9.63 6.53
C SER A 68 -2.07 9.05 5.49
N LEU A 69 -1.67 7.97 4.79
CA LEU A 69 -2.52 7.32 3.79
C LEU A 69 -3.72 6.59 4.43
N LEU A 70 -3.47 5.69 5.37
CA LEU A 70 -4.47 4.73 5.86
C LEU A 70 -5.33 5.28 6.99
N VAL A 71 -4.79 6.16 7.83
CA VAL A 71 -5.49 6.71 9.00
C VAL A 71 -6.00 8.11 8.69
N GLU A 72 -5.13 9.02 8.28
CA GLU A 72 -5.52 10.42 8.06
C GLU A 72 -6.23 10.65 6.71
N LYS A 73 -6.19 9.66 5.80
CA LYS A 73 -6.72 9.75 4.44
C LYS A 73 -6.11 10.89 3.62
N ARG A 74 -4.89 11.29 3.98
CA ARG A 74 -4.07 12.30 3.29
C ARG A 74 -3.11 11.59 2.34
N GLY A 75 -3.61 11.24 1.16
CA GLY A 75 -2.83 10.50 0.17
C GLY A 75 -3.72 9.91 -0.92
N LEU A 76 -4.44 10.76 -1.65
CA LEU A 76 -5.31 10.34 -2.76
C LEU A 76 -5.12 11.21 -4.01
N SER A 77 -3.87 11.42 -4.44
CA SER A 77 -3.64 11.59 -5.88
C SER A 77 -3.39 10.20 -6.46
N LEU A 78 -4.49 9.44 -6.56
CA LEU A 78 -4.49 8.11 -7.14
C LEU A 78 -4.13 8.24 -8.62
N ALA A 79 -2.91 7.89 -8.98
CA ALA A 79 -2.62 7.57 -10.37
C ALA A 79 -3.43 6.31 -10.69
N LYS A 80 -4.47 6.45 -11.52
CA LYS A 80 -5.08 5.28 -12.16
C LYS A 80 -3.99 4.59 -12.97
N PRO A 81 -4.03 3.25 -13.12
CA PRO A 81 -3.15 2.61 -14.07
C PRO A 81 -3.38 3.27 -15.43
N SER A 82 -2.42 4.09 -15.87
CA SER A 82 -2.19 4.26 -17.29
C SER A 82 -1.90 2.86 -17.85
N ASN A 83 -2.21 2.60 -19.11
CA ASN A 83 -2.15 1.27 -19.74
C ASN A 83 -0.73 0.65 -19.82
N VAL A 84 0.15 0.92 -18.86
CA VAL A 84 1.45 0.29 -18.68
C VAL A 84 1.22 -1.18 -18.36
N GLU A 85 1.77 -2.04 -19.20
CA GLU A 85 1.68 -3.49 -19.08
C GLU A 85 2.07 -3.94 -17.68
N LEU A 86 1.09 -4.40 -16.92
CA LEU A 86 1.26 -5.05 -15.63
C LEU A 86 2.32 -6.14 -15.77
N THR A 87 3.45 -5.96 -15.07
CA THR A 87 4.51 -6.97 -14.94
C THR A 87 3.95 -8.22 -14.23
N GLY A 88 4.63 -9.37 -14.42
CA GLY A 88 4.08 -10.72 -14.23
C GLY A 88 3.36 -11.00 -12.89
N ALA A 89 3.72 -10.33 -11.81
CA ALA A 89 3.07 -10.50 -10.50
C ALA A 89 1.61 -9.98 -10.49
N ALA A 90 1.34 -8.85 -11.15
CA ALA A 90 0.00 -8.27 -11.20
C ALA A 90 -0.93 -8.97 -12.21
N ARG A 91 -0.38 -9.64 -13.25
CA ARG A 91 -1.17 -10.51 -14.14
C ARG A 91 -1.75 -11.72 -13.39
N LEU A 92 -0.99 -12.31 -12.47
CA LEU A 92 -1.42 -13.47 -11.69
C LEU A 92 -2.62 -13.11 -10.79
N TYR A 93 -2.62 -11.91 -10.19
CA TYR A 93 -3.74 -11.43 -9.38
C TYR A 93 -5.00 -11.16 -10.20
N ARG A 94 -4.88 -10.59 -11.41
CA ARG A 94 -6.04 -10.36 -12.29
C ARG A 94 -6.65 -11.67 -12.80
N ALA A 95 -5.82 -12.67 -13.11
CA ALA A 95 -6.30 -13.99 -13.52
C ALA A 95 -7.04 -14.69 -12.37
N ALA A 96 -6.49 -14.66 -11.14
CA ALA A 96 -7.10 -15.31 -9.97
C ALA A 96 -8.43 -14.67 -9.53
N SER A 97 -8.58 -13.36 -9.72
CA SER A 97 -9.82 -12.63 -9.39
C SER A 97 -10.91 -12.80 -10.45
N SER A 98 -10.53 -12.98 -11.72
CA SER A 98 -11.46 -13.25 -12.82
C SER A 98 -12.04 -14.67 -12.73
N ASP A 99 -11.21 -15.67 -12.42
CA ASP A 99 -11.63 -17.09 -12.34
C ASP A 99 -12.60 -17.35 -11.15
N ARG A 100 -12.55 -16.52 -10.11
CA ARG A 100 -13.45 -16.61 -8.95
C ARG A 100 -14.86 -16.05 -9.24
N ARG A 101 -15.00 -15.14 -10.22
CA ARG A 101 -16.32 -14.59 -10.61
C ARG A 101 -17.12 -15.53 -11.52
N GLU A 102 -16.46 -16.43 -12.24
CA GLU A 102 -17.13 -17.33 -13.19
C GLU A 102 -17.61 -18.66 -12.56
N ARG A 103 -17.25 -18.93 -11.30
CA ARG A 103 -17.60 -20.16 -10.57
C ARG A 103 -18.58 -19.95 -9.40
N GLY A 104 -19.18 -18.77 -9.30
CA GLY A 104 -20.17 -18.41 -8.27
C GLY A 104 -21.58 -18.30 -8.83
#